data_AF-A0A975NL34-F1
#
_entry.id   AF-A0A975NL34-F1
#
_cell.length_a   1.000
_cell.length_b   1.000
_cell.length_c   1.000
_cell.angle_alpha   90.00
_cell.angle_beta   90.00
_cell.angle_gamma   90.00
#
_symmetry.space_group_name_H-M   'P 1'
#
loop_
_entity.id
_entity.type
_entity.pdbx_description
1 polymer ?
#
loop_
_entity_poly.entity_id
_entity_poly.type
_entity_poly.pdbx_seq_one_letter_code
_entity_poly.pdbx_strand_id
1 'polypeptide(L)'
;MSVNRRPFTNGLIAILAAASGLLLIAPATASKPVPRTITGCVFSGTFVSSDGYDIHPRHADGREVDLGSFEGHQVTISGDLLPGDAFIVKKPLRDAGRCTIMRPR
;
A
#
# COMPACT_ATOMS: atom_id res chain seq x y z
N MET A 1 3.92 44.22 -73.29
CA MET A 1 2.83 44.24 -72.28
C MET A 1 2.58 42.80 -71.84
N SER A 2 2.83 42.52 -70.57
CA SER A 2 2.82 41.19 -69.97
C SER A 2 1.43 40.88 -69.41
N VAL A 3 0.85 39.75 -69.79
CA VAL A 3 -0.38 39.22 -69.18
C VAL A 3 -0.20 37.72 -68.98
N ASN A 4 0.29 37.32 -67.81
CA ASN A 4 0.35 35.93 -67.39
C ASN A 4 -0.75 35.68 -66.35
N ARG A 5 -1.80 34.96 -66.76
CA ARG A 5 -2.97 34.62 -65.94
C ARG A 5 -2.66 33.36 -65.14
N ARG A 6 -2.68 33.44 -63.80
CA ARG A 6 -2.61 32.25 -62.94
C ARG A 6 -3.96 31.53 -62.97
N PRO A 7 -4.02 30.22 -63.19
CA PRO A 7 -5.24 29.47 -62.99
C PRO A 7 -5.50 29.32 -61.49
N PHE A 8 -6.63 29.89 -61.07
CA PHE A 8 -7.38 29.49 -59.90
C PHE A 8 -7.91 28.08 -60.16
N THR A 9 -7.43 27.08 -59.42
CA THR A 9 -8.06 25.75 -59.43
C THR A 9 -8.16 25.20 -58.02
N ASN A 10 -9.41 25.08 -57.60
CA ASN A 10 -9.98 24.29 -56.52
C ASN A 10 -9.22 23.01 -56.16
N GLY A 11 -9.26 22.62 -54.88
CA GLY A 11 -9.11 21.21 -54.54
C GLY A 11 -8.80 20.92 -53.08
N LEU A 12 -9.84 20.51 -52.35
CA LEU A 12 -9.79 19.45 -51.33
C LEU A 12 -8.99 19.69 -50.04
N ILE A 13 -9.73 20.09 -49.00
CA ILE A 13 -9.88 19.35 -47.73
C ILE A 13 -8.78 18.32 -47.45
N ALA A 14 -7.81 18.68 -46.60
CA ALA A 14 -6.97 17.72 -45.90
C ALA A 14 -7.31 17.78 -44.40
N ILE A 15 -8.34 17.05 -43.99
CA ILE A 15 -8.59 16.75 -42.57
C ILE A 15 -7.52 15.74 -42.16
N LEU A 16 -6.42 16.22 -41.57
CA LEU A 16 -5.43 15.33 -40.97
C LEU A 16 -6.02 14.80 -39.66
N ALA A 17 -6.32 13.50 -39.67
CA ALA A 17 -6.88 12.74 -38.56
C ALA A 17 -6.00 12.84 -37.31
N ALA A 18 -6.56 13.40 -36.24
CA ALA A 18 -6.01 13.30 -34.90
C ALA A 18 -6.18 11.85 -34.40
N ALA A 19 -5.22 10.97 -34.71
CA ALA A 19 -5.13 9.65 -34.11
C ALA A 19 -4.67 9.79 -32.65
N SER A 20 -5.59 10.19 -31.77
CA SER A 20 -5.39 10.15 -30.33
C SER A 20 -5.51 8.70 -29.89
N GLY A 21 -4.37 7.99 -29.88
CA GLY A 21 -4.27 6.65 -29.32
C GLY A 21 -4.60 6.69 -27.83
N LEU A 22 -5.81 6.27 -27.48
CA LEU A 22 -6.23 6.04 -26.11
C LEU A 22 -5.40 4.86 -25.56
N LEU A 23 -4.30 5.15 -24.89
CA LEU A 23 -3.53 4.15 -24.16
C LEU A 23 -4.46 3.57 -23.08
N LEU A 24 -4.98 2.37 -23.32
CA LEU A 24 -5.67 1.55 -22.33
C LEU A 24 -4.65 1.15 -21.28
N ILE A 25 -4.49 1.99 -20.26
CA ILE A 25 -3.71 1.65 -19.06
C ILE A 25 -4.47 0.52 -18.38
N ALA A 26 -4.02 -0.72 -18.55
CA ALA A 26 -4.57 -1.84 -17.80
C ALA A 26 -4.43 -1.53 -16.29
N PRO A 27 -5.45 -1.84 -15.46
CA PRO A 27 -5.35 -1.62 -14.03
C PRO A 27 -4.16 -2.43 -13.51
N ALA A 28 -3.17 -1.74 -12.92
CA ALA A 28 -2.07 -2.41 -12.25
C ALA A 28 -2.66 -3.26 -11.11
N THR A 29 -2.44 -4.57 -11.16
CA THR A 29 -2.79 -5.47 -10.05
C THR A 29 -1.93 -5.09 -8.86
N ALA A 30 -2.47 -4.24 -7.99
CA ALA A 30 -1.88 -3.98 -6.69
C ALA A 30 -1.92 -5.27 -5.86
N SER A 31 -0.85 -5.52 -5.10
CA SER A 31 -0.80 -6.65 -4.16
C SER A 31 -2.00 -6.55 -3.20
N LYS A 32 -2.73 -7.66 -3.05
CA LYS A 32 -3.92 -7.72 -2.19
C LYS A 32 -3.51 -7.79 -0.72
N PRO A 33 -4.35 -7.32 0.22
CA PRO A 33 -4.14 -7.54 1.64
C PRO A 33 -3.92 -9.02 1.96
N VAL A 34 -2.90 -9.32 2.76
CA VAL A 34 -2.54 -10.70 3.13
C VAL A 34 -2.90 -10.94 4.59
N PRO A 35 -3.89 -11.80 4.91
CA PRO A 35 -4.23 -12.09 6.29
C PRO A 35 -3.05 -12.79 6.98
N ARG A 36 -2.66 -12.27 8.14
CA ARG A 36 -1.55 -12.79 8.96
C ARG A 36 -1.92 -12.76 10.44
N THR A 37 -1.42 -13.75 11.16
CA THR A 37 -1.42 -13.74 12.63
C THR A 37 0.03 -13.78 13.07
N ILE A 38 0.40 -12.82 13.91
CA ILE A 38 1.77 -12.61 14.33
C ILE A 38 1.80 -12.66 15.85
N THR A 39 2.69 -13.47 16.37
CA THR A 39 2.99 -13.54 17.81
C THR A 39 4.31 -12.85 18.05
N GLY A 40 4.40 -12.13 19.16
CA GLY A 40 5.57 -11.34 19.50
C GLY A 40 5.45 -10.73 20.88
N CYS A 41 6.44 -9.93 21.24
CA CYS A 41 6.56 -9.29 22.52
C CYS A 41 6.45 -7.79 22.41
N VAL A 42 5.82 -7.15 23.39
CA VAL A 42 5.79 -5.68 23.48
C VAL A 42 6.93 -5.21 24.37
N PHE A 43 7.78 -4.34 23.82
CA PHE A 43 8.90 -3.71 24.50
C PHE A 43 8.94 -2.21 24.22
N SER A 44 8.88 -1.39 25.26
CA SER A 44 8.86 0.07 25.20
C SER A 44 7.80 0.59 24.22
N GLY A 45 6.61 0.00 24.26
CA GLY A 45 5.51 0.32 23.34
C GLY A 45 5.69 -0.18 21.90
N THR A 46 6.75 -0.93 21.58
CA THR A 46 6.98 -1.53 20.25
C THR A 46 6.59 -3.00 20.26
N PHE A 47 5.80 -3.46 19.29
CA PHE A 47 5.55 -4.89 19.10
C PHE A 47 6.65 -5.51 18.23
N VAL A 48 7.46 -6.37 18.84
CA VAL A 48 8.55 -7.10 18.18
C VAL A 48 8.07 -8.53 17.95
N SER A 49 7.96 -8.95 16.69
CA SER A 49 7.56 -10.32 16.37
C SER A 49 8.57 -11.33 16.92
N SER A 50 8.13 -12.58 17.10
CA SER A 50 9.03 -13.69 17.47
C SER A 50 10.17 -13.90 16.47
N ASP A 51 9.99 -13.45 15.22
CA ASP A 51 10.99 -13.49 14.16
C ASP A 51 11.95 -12.28 14.18
N GLY A 52 11.78 -11.36 15.14
CA GLY A 52 12.67 -10.21 15.35
C GLY A 52 12.33 -8.96 14.54
N TYR A 53 11.11 -8.86 13.99
CA TYR A 53 10.68 -7.68 13.24
C TYR A 53 9.89 -6.72 14.11
N ASP A 54 10.23 -5.43 14.02
CA ASP A 54 9.45 -4.36 14.63
C ASP A 54 8.22 -4.07 13.78
N ILE A 55 7.04 -4.30 14.35
CA ILE A 55 5.76 -4.15 13.67
C ILE A 55 4.98 -3.05 14.39
N HIS A 56 4.41 -2.15 13.60
CA HIS A 56 3.59 -1.03 14.07
C HIS A 56 2.13 -1.30 13.72
N PRO A 57 1.40 -2.07 14.56
CA PRO A 57 0.00 -2.40 14.28
C PRO A 57 -0.87 -1.15 14.28
N ARG A 58 -1.78 -1.07 13.30
CA ARG A 58 -2.73 0.04 13.17
C ARG A 58 -4.16 -0.47 13.08
N HIS A 59 -5.10 0.38 13.48
CA HIS A 59 -6.52 0.21 13.20
C HIS A 59 -6.82 0.54 11.73
N ALA A 60 -7.98 0.08 11.24
CA ALA A 60 -8.41 0.35 9.86
C ALA A 60 -8.61 1.85 9.55
N ASP A 61 -8.80 2.68 10.58
CA ASP A 61 -8.87 4.14 10.48
C ASP A 61 -7.49 4.83 10.50
N GLY A 62 -6.40 4.05 10.54
CA GLY A 62 -5.02 4.52 10.52
C GLY A 62 -4.43 4.89 11.88
N ARG A 63 -5.23 4.85 12.97
CA ARG A 63 -4.73 5.08 14.32
C ARG A 63 -3.80 3.95 14.76
N GLU A 64 -2.76 4.29 15.51
CA GLU A 64 -1.88 3.31 16.13
C GLU A 64 -2.61 2.54 17.23
N VAL A 65 -2.31 1.25 17.34
CA VAL A 65 -2.84 0.44 18.43
C VAL A 65 -2.09 0.76 19.71
N ASP A 66 -2.82 1.04 20.80
CA ASP A 66 -2.21 1.21 22.11
C ASP A 66 -1.70 -0.14 22.63
N LEU A 67 -0.38 -0.27 22.72
CA LEU A 67 0.31 -1.46 23.21
C LEU A 67 0.71 -1.34 24.69
N GLY A 68 0.51 -0.19 25.34
CA GLY A 68 1.03 0.08 26.68
C GLY A 68 0.51 -0.89 27.74
N SER A 69 -0.73 -1.37 27.59
CA SER A 69 -1.33 -2.36 28.48
C SER A 69 -0.68 -3.75 28.40
N PHE A 70 0.14 -4.00 27.38
CA PHE A 70 0.79 -5.28 27.13
C PHE A 70 2.32 -5.23 27.29
N GLU A 71 2.86 -4.15 27.87
CA GLU A 71 4.31 -3.98 28.04
C GLU A 71 4.93 -5.17 28.81
N GLY A 72 5.94 -5.82 28.22
CA GLY A 72 6.58 -7.02 28.77
C GLY A 72 5.79 -8.31 28.60
N HIS A 73 4.65 -8.27 27.90
CA HIS A 73 3.82 -9.43 27.58
C HIS A 73 4.01 -9.88 26.13
N GLN A 74 3.86 -11.19 25.94
CA GLN A 74 3.70 -11.79 24.63
C GLN A 74 2.26 -11.60 24.20
N VAL A 75 2.05 -11.07 22.99
CA VAL A 75 0.74 -10.87 22.41
C VAL A 75 0.64 -11.55 21.05
N THR A 76 -0.57 -11.99 20.72
CA THR A 76 -0.92 -12.49 19.39
C THR A 76 -1.87 -11.50 18.73
N ILE A 77 -1.48 -11.03 17.54
CA ILE A 77 -2.23 -10.04 16.76
C ILE A 77 -2.65 -10.66 15.42
N SER A 78 -3.95 -10.64 15.13
CA SER A 78 -4.49 -11.06 13.83
C SER A 78 -4.94 -9.85 13.02
N GLY A 79 -4.52 -9.80 11.76
CA GLY A 79 -4.76 -8.66 10.89
C GLY A 79 -4.44 -8.95 9.43
N ASP A 80 -4.44 -7.89 8.62
CA ASP A 80 -4.03 -7.92 7.22
C ASP A 80 -2.73 -7.14 7.05
N LEU A 81 -1.74 -7.77 6.42
CA LEU A 81 -0.55 -7.10 5.94
C LEU A 81 -0.83 -6.46 4.58
N LEU A 82 -0.72 -5.15 4.51
CA LEU A 82 -0.90 -4.35 3.31
C LEU A 82 0.43 -4.17 2.57
N PRO A 83 0.40 -3.81 1.27
CA PRO A 83 1.60 -3.34 0.57
C PRO A 83 2.24 -2.17 1.31
N GLY A 84 3.58 -2.15 1.39
CA GLY A 84 4.32 -1.16 2.17
C GLY A 84 4.39 -1.47 3.67
N ASP A 85 4.29 -2.74 4.04
CA ASP A 85 4.50 -3.28 5.39
C ASP A 85 3.57 -2.73 6.49
N ALA A 86 2.41 -2.21 6.10
CA ALA A 86 1.40 -1.74 7.05
C ALA A 86 0.53 -2.91 7.54
N PHE A 87 0.52 -3.15 8.84
CA PHE A 87 -0.26 -4.23 9.45
C PHE A 87 -1.55 -3.70 10.09
N ILE A 88 -2.71 -4.05 9.52
CA ILE A 88 -4.02 -3.59 9.98
C ILE A 88 -4.69 -4.66 10.84
N VAL A 89 -4.92 -4.32 12.10
CA VAL A 89 -5.52 -5.23 13.08
C VAL A 89 -7.01 -5.45 12.80
N LYS A 90 -7.43 -6.72 12.79
CA LYS A 90 -8.83 -7.14 12.56
C LYS A 90 -9.52 -7.63 13.82
N LYS A 91 -8.75 -8.09 14.81
CA LYS A 91 -9.26 -8.66 16.06
C LYS A 91 -8.54 -8.03 17.25
N PRO A 92 -9.18 -7.99 18.43
CA PRO A 92 -8.50 -7.56 19.65
C PRO A 92 -7.23 -8.38 19.89
N LEU A 93 -6.20 -7.71 20.43
CA LEU A 93 -4.96 -8.35 20.83
C LEU A 93 -5.26 -9.40 21.90
N ARG A 94 -4.62 -10.57 21.76
CA ARG A 94 -4.68 -11.63 22.77
C ARG A 94 -3.39 -11.67 23.55
N ASP A 95 -3.49 -11.47 24.86
CA ASP A 95 -2.39 -11.71 25.80
C ASP A 95 -2.10 -13.22 25.86
N ALA A 96 -0.84 -13.59 25.65
CA ALA A 96 -0.33 -14.95 25.73
C ALA A 96 0.54 -15.17 26.99
N GLY A 97 0.67 -14.15 27.85
CA GLY A 97 1.42 -14.20 29.10
C GLY A 97 2.74 -13.43 29.01
N ARG A 98 3.69 -13.74 29.89
CA ARG A 98 4.98 -13.02 29.96
C ARG A 98 5.85 -13.30 28.74
N CYS A 99 6.59 -12.29 28.32
CA CYS A 99 7.66 -12.47 27.35
C CYS A 99 8.73 -13.43 27.86
N THR A 100 9.03 -14.43 27.03
CA THR A 100 10.10 -15.42 27.26
C THR A 100 11.35 -15.12 26.43
N ILE A 101 11.22 -14.26 25.43
CA ILE A 101 12.31 -13.78 24.57
C ILE A 101 12.84 -12.44 25.08
N MET A 102 14.17 -12.29 25.15
CA MET A 102 14.81 -11.00 25.36
C MET A 102 14.86 -10.23 24.04
N ARG A 103 14.61 -8.92 24.06
CA ARG A 103 14.74 -8.06 22.88
C ARG A 103 16.18 -8.18 22.35
N PRO A 104 16.41 -8.61 21.09
CA PRO A 104 17.74 -8.53 20.50
C PRO A 104 18.18 -7.06 20.47
N ARG A 105 19.41 -6.78 20.92
CA ARG A 105 20.01 -5.45 20.95
C ARG A 105 20.49 -5.00 19.57
#